data_AF-A0A1B0CM92-F1
#
_entry.id   AF-A0A1B0CM92-F1
#
_cell.length_a   1.000
_cell.length_b   1.000
_cell.length_c   1.000
_cell.angle_alpha   90.00
_cell.angle_beta   90.00
_cell.angle_gamma   90.00
#
_symmetry.space_group_name_H-M   'P 1'
#
loop_
_entity.id
_entity.type
_entity.pdbx_description
1 polymer ?
#
loop_
_entity_poly.entity_id
_entity_poly.type
_entity_poly.pdbx_seq_one_letter_code
_entity_poly.pdbx_strand_id
1 'polypeptide(L)'
;MPCMCSLLCFATTVVFCGSVAGIILILILRAILRGKRSRRVKEDPQGTYIGLFHPYCNAGGGGERVLWCAVRCLLKKYPACKIIIYTGDIGVTPRDILKKAKNTFNVSVQEKDVEFVYLYRRKWVEAARYPHFTLLGQSLGSMWMGLEAAWKFPPDIFIDTMGYAFTFPIFRFLVGASVSGYVHYPTISSDMLRRVKMRTMAHNNKNYIPLKTHRVYPPCDVEDLKKISPLGNDAERITIMSVGQFRPEKDHPLQLQAMYELRSLLVNDEPLWNRLRLIIVGS
;
A
#
# COMPACT_ATOMS: atom_id res chain seq x y z
N MET A 1 -15.88 46.79 -27.60
CA MET A 1 -16.38 45.57 -26.93
C MET A 1 -16.50 44.27 -27.77
N PRO A 2 -16.23 44.19 -29.10
CA PRO A 2 -16.33 42.90 -29.81
C PRO A 2 -15.18 41.90 -29.54
N CYS A 3 -14.03 42.38 -29.05
CA CYS A 3 -12.83 41.54 -28.87
C CYS A 3 -12.93 40.54 -27.69
N MET A 4 -13.70 40.86 -26.64
CA MET A 4 -13.87 39.93 -25.51
C MET A 4 -14.78 38.75 -25.85
N CYS A 5 -15.80 38.96 -26.68
CA CYS A 5 -16.75 37.91 -27.06
C CYS A 5 -16.10 36.90 -28.02
N SER A 6 -15.29 37.36 -28.98
CA SER A 6 -14.54 36.49 -29.89
C SER A 6 -13.46 35.67 -29.16
N LEU A 7 -12.78 36.28 -28.18
CA LEU A 7 -11.78 35.56 -27.36
C LEU A 7 -12.43 34.49 -26.47
N LEU A 8 -13.59 34.78 -25.86
CA LEU A 8 -14.35 33.79 -25.10
C LEU A 8 -14.86 32.65 -25.99
N CYS A 9 -15.38 32.95 -27.18
CA CYS A 9 -15.84 31.94 -28.13
C CYS A 9 -14.69 31.04 -28.62
N PHE A 10 -13.51 31.63 -28.87
CA PHE A 10 -12.33 30.84 -29.24
C PHE A 10 -11.87 29.94 -28.09
N ALA A 11 -11.74 30.49 -26.87
CA ALA A 11 -11.33 29.73 -25.69
C ALA A 11 -12.30 28.57 -25.39
N THR A 12 -13.61 28.81 -25.47
CA THR A 12 -14.64 27.78 -25.26
C THR A 12 -14.60 26.71 -26.36
N THR A 13 -14.37 27.09 -27.62
CA THR A 13 -14.22 26.14 -28.73
C THR A 13 -12.97 25.25 -28.55
N VAL A 14 -11.83 25.84 -28.16
CA VAL A 14 -10.60 25.08 -27.90
C VAL A 14 -10.78 24.11 -26.74
N VAL A 15 -11.41 24.56 -25.64
CA VAL A 15 -11.72 23.69 -24.49
C VAL A 15 -12.69 22.57 -24.89
N PHE A 16 -13.71 22.87 -25.69
CA PHE A 16 -14.65 21.87 -26.19
C PHE A 16 -13.96 20.83 -27.07
N CYS A 17 -13.22 21.26 -28.11
CA CYS A 17 -12.48 20.35 -28.98
C CYS A 17 -11.45 19.51 -28.21
N GLY A 18 -10.74 20.12 -27.26
CA GLY A 18 -9.81 19.41 -26.38
C GLY A 18 -10.51 18.36 -25.50
N SER A 19 -11.68 18.69 -24.94
CA SER A 19 -12.47 17.76 -24.14
C SER A 19 -12.99 16.58 -24.96
N VAL A 20 -13.48 16.83 -26.18
CA VAL A 20 -13.96 15.79 -27.10
C VAL A 20 -12.82 14.88 -27.51
N ALA A 21 -11.67 15.44 -27.90
CA ALA A 21 -10.47 14.67 -28.24
C ALA A 21 -9.99 13.82 -27.04
N GLY A 22 -10.02 14.37 -25.83
CA GLY A 22 -9.71 13.66 -24.60
C GLY A 22 -10.64 12.48 -24.32
N ILE A 23 -11.96 12.66 -24.51
CA ILE A 23 -12.95 11.59 -24.37
C ILE A 23 -12.72 10.50 -25.41
N ILE A 24 -12.49 10.87 -26.67
CA ILE A 24 -12.18 9.92 -27.74
C ILE A 24 -10.93 9.10 -27.40
N LEU A 25 -9.85 9.76 -26.94
CA LEU A 25 -8.63 9.08 -26.52
C LEU A 25 -8.88 8.09 -25.38
N ILE A 26 -9.68 8.47 -24.39
CA ILE A 26 -10.07 7.60 -23.26
C ILE A 26 -10.85 6.38 -23.75
N LEU A 27 -11.78 6.55 -24.70
CA LEU A 27 -12.56 5.46 -25.29
C LEU A 27 -11.67 4.52 -26.12
N ILE A 28 -10.73 5.06 -26.88
CA ILE A 28 -9.73 4.27 -27.63
C ILE A 28 -8.87 3.47 -26.66
N LEU A 29 -8.31 4.09 -25.63
CA LEU A 29 -7.50 3.41 -24.61
C LEU A 29 -8.29 2.29 -23.93
N ARG A 30 -9.55 2.55 -23.59
CA ARG A 30 -10.47 1.54 -23.03
C ARG A 30 -10.67 0.37 -23.99
N ALA A 31 -10.94 0.63 -25.27
CA ALA A 31 -11.11 -0.43 -26.26
C ALA A 31 -9.84 -1.29 -26.40
N ILE A 32 -8.67 -0.66 -26.44
CA ILE A 32 -7.36 -1.35 -26.54
C ILE A 32 -7.11 -2.21 -25.30
N LEU A 33 -7.24 -1.64 -24.10
CA LEU A 33 -6.94 -2.34 -22.84
C LEU A 33 -7.92 -3.50 -22.58
N ARG A 34 -9.21 -3.31 -22.89
CA ARG A 34 -10.20 -4.40 -22.82
C ARG A 34 -9.97 -5.45 -23.90
N GLY A 35 -9.55 -5.05 -25.10
CA GLY A 35 -9.15 -5.96 -26.16
C GLY A 35 -7.98 -6.84 -25.74
N LYS A 36 -6.92 -6.24 -25.18
CA LYS A 36 -5.77 -6.96 -24.61
C LYS A 36 -6.20 -7.96 -23.52
N ARG A 37 -7.03 -7.51 -22.57
CA ARG A 37 -7.55 -8.40 -21.52
C ARG A 37 -8.40 -9.53 -22.08
N SER A 38 -9.32 -9.25 -23.00
CA SER A 38 -10.20 -10.26 -23.59
C SER A 38 -9.42 -11.30 -24.38
N ARG A 39 -8.36 -10.90 -25.10
CA ARG A 39 -7.44 -11.84 -25.76
C ARG A 39 -6.77 -12.77 -24.76
N ARG A 40 -6.21 -12.23 -23.67
CA ARG A 40 -5.62 -13.06 -22.61
C ARG A 40 -6.62 -14.05 -22.01
N VAL A 41 -7.85 -13.60 -21.70
CA VAL A 41 -8.90 -14.47 -21.15
C VAL A 41 -9.29 -15.57 -22.14
N LYS A 42 -9.17 -15.35 -23.45
CA LYS A 42 -9.38 -16.42 -24.45
C LYS A 42 -8.20 -17.39 -24.52
N GLU A 43 -6.97 -16.92 -24.34
CA GLU A 43 -5.74 -17.73 -24.35
C GLU A 43 -5.61 -18.59 -23.08
N ASP A 44 -6.02 -18.06 -21.92
CA ASP A 44 -6.04 -18.77 -20.63
C ASP A 44 -7.41 -18.62 -19.94
N PRO A 45 -8.44 -19.38 -20.36
CA PRO A 45 -9.80 -19.26 -19.83
C PRO A 45 -9.96 -19.64 -18.36
N GLN A 46 -9.05 -20.47 -17.83
CA GLN A 46 -9.08 -20.90 -16.43
C GLN A 46 -8.19 -20.04 -15.52
N GLY A 47 -7.25 -19.29 -16.10
CA GLY A 47 -6.35 -18.41 -15.39
C GLY A 47 -7.06 -17.18 -14.82
N THR A 48 -6.95 -16.99 -13.50
CA THR A 48 -7.33 -15.73 -12.84
C THR A 48 -6.10 -14.92 -12.52
N TYR A 49 -5.94 -13.76 -13.16
CA TYR A 49 -4.78 -12.90 -12.96
C TYR A 49 -5.05 -11.81 -11.92
N ILE A 50 -4.30 -11.85 -10.82
CA ILE A 50 -4.40 -10.89 -9.72
C ILE A 50 -3.18 -9.98 -9.76
N GLY A 51 -3.39 -8.72 -10.10
CA GLY A 51 -2.38 -7.68 -10.11
C GLY A 51 -2.30 -6.95 -8.77
N LEU A 52 -1.19 -7.09 -8.05
CA LEU A 52 -0.89 -6.32 -6.84
C LEU A 52 0.00 -5.12 -7.19
N PHE A 53 -0.49 -3.92 -6.94
CA PHE A 53 0.21 -2.67 -7.19
C PHE A 53 1.02 -2.25 -5.97
N HIS A 54 2.35 -2.34 -6.09
CA HIS A 54 3.27 -2.03 -5.01
C HIS A 54 4.63 -1.55 -5.56
N PRO A 55 4.76 -0.26 -5.94
CA PRO A 55 5.97 0.27 -6.58
C PRO A 55 7.28 0.22 -5.75
N TYR A 56 7.20 -0.16 -4.47
CA TYR A 56 8.31 -0.24 -3.52
C TYR A 56 8.37 -1.63 -2.87
N CYS A 57 8.41 -2.69 -3.68
CA CYS A 57 8.33 -4.07 -3.17
C CYS A 57 9.65 -4.59 -2.56
N ASN A 58 10.70 -3.77 -2.59
CA ASN A 58 12.05 -4.10 -2.15
C ASN A 58 12.64 -3.11 -1.13
N ALA A 59 11.86 -2.24 -0.46
CA ALA A 59 12.39 -1.31 0.53
C ALA A 59 12.64 -1.95 1.91
N GLY A 60 11.97 -3.05 2.26
CA GLY A 60 11.98 -3.71 3.57
C GLY A 60 10.96 -3.13 4.58
N GLY A 61 9.96 -2.38 4.12
CA GLY A 61 8.99 -1.70 5.00
C GLY A 61 7.77 -2.54 5.41
N GLY A 62 6.98 -2.02 6.35
CA GLY A 62 5.74 -2.69 6.80
C GLY A 62 4.68 -2.89 5.71
N GLY A 63 4.63 -2.02 4.70
CA GLY A 63 3.75 -2.19 3.54
C GLY A 63 4.10 -3.43 2.71
N GLU A 64 5.39 -3.74 2.57
CA GLU A 64 5.85 -4.94 1.87
C GLU A 64 5.52 -6.20 2.64
N ARG A 65 5.58 -6.17 3.98
CA ARG A 65 5.11 -7.29 4.80
C ARG A 65 3.66 -7.63 4.46
N VAL A 66 2.80 -6.61 4.34
CA VAL A 66 1.39 -6.81 3.94
C VAL A 66 1.31 -7.41 2.54
N LEU A 67 2.07 -6.88 1.57
CA LEU A 67 2.12 -7.40 0.21
C LEU A 67 2.47 -8.90 0.21
N TRP A 68 3.60 -9.29 0.80
CA TRP A 68 4.10 -10.66 0.75
C TRP A 68 3.21 -11.64 1.51
N CYS A 69 2.67 -11.23 2.66
CA CYS A 69 1.67 -12.04 3.37
C CYS A 69 0.38 -12.22 2.55
N ALA A 70 -0.07 -11.19 1.82
CA ALA A 70 -1.22 -11.29 0.92
C ALA A 70 -0.95 -12.24 -0.24
N VAL A 71 0.24 -12.15 -0.88
CA VAL A 71 0.67 -13.07 -1.94
C VAL A 71 0.69 -14.51 -1.43
N ARG A 72 1.35 -14.79 -0.30
CA ARG A 72 1.38 -16.12 0.32
C ARG A 72 -0.03 -16.68 0.57
N CYS A 73 -0.94 -15.83 1.08
CA CYS A 73 -2.32 -16.22 1.34
C CYS A 73 -3.11 -16.53 0.07
N LEU A 74 -2.98 -15.67 -0.96
CA LEU A 74 -3.64 -15.86 -2.25
C LEU A 74 -3.20 -17.15 -2.93
N LEU A 75 -1.89 -17.40 -2.99
CA LEU A 75 -1.33 -18.63 -3.58
C LEU A 75 -1.78 -19.88 -2.81
N LYS A 76 -1.82 -19.82 -1.47
CA LYS A 76 -2.28 -20.95 -0.64
C LYS A 76 -3.78 -21.23 -0.82
N LYS A 77 -4.61 -20.18 -0.90
CA LYS A 77 -6.07 -20.32 -0.97
C LYS A 77 -6.59 -20.56 -2.38
N TYR A 78 -5.91 -20.03 -3.39
CA TYR A 78 -6.29 -20.10 -4.80
C TYR A 78 -5.09 -20.55 -5.65
N PRO A 79 -4.73 -21.86 -5.66
CA PRO A 79 -3.53 -22.34 -6.35
C PRO A 79 -3.53 -22.13 -7.87
N ALA A 80 -4.71 -21.95 -8.47
CA ALA A 80 -4.87 -21.68 -9.90
C ALA A 80 -4.72 -20.19 -10.27
N CYS A 81 -4.61 -19.28 -9.29
CA CYS A 81 -4.43 -17.87 -9.60
C CYS A 81 -2.98 -17.56 -9.99
N LYS A 82 -2.82 -16.59 -10.90
CA LYS A 82 -1.50 -16.06 -11.29
C LYS A 82 -1.34 -14.67 -10.69
N ILE A 83 -0.25 -14.49 -9.97
CA ILE A 83 0.04 -13.25 -9.26
C ILE A 83 0.96 -12.38 -10.10
N ILE A 84 0.54 -11.15 -10.36
CA ILE A 84 1.32 -10.13 -11.05
C ILE A 84 1.68 -9.04 -10.05
N ILE A 85 2.97 -8.78 -9.85
CA ILE A 85 3.46 -7.71 -8.96
C ILE A 85 3.90 -6.52 -9.80
N TYR A 86 3.20 -5.39 -9.68
CA TYR A 86 3.65 -4.15 -10.29
C TYR A 86 4.62 -3.44 -9.34
N THR A 87 5.88 -3.37 -9.73
CA THR A 87 6.96 -2.77 -8.92
C THR A 87 7.71 -1.70 -9.67
N GLY A 88 8.21 -0.67 -8.97
CA GLY A 88 9.12 0.33 -9.53
C GLY A 88 10.59 0.07 -9.20
N ASP A 89 10.93 -1.10 -8.65
CA ASP A 89 12.30 -1.49 -8.28
C ASP A 89 13.11 -1.96 -9.49
N ILE A 90 13.31 -1.05 -10.45
CA ILE A 90 14.09 -1.29 -11.67
C ILE A 90 15.52 -1.71 -11.30
N GLY A 91 16.03 -2.74 -11.98
CA GLY A 91 17.41 -3.22 -11.80
C GLY A 91 17.59 -4.24 -10.67
N VAL A 92 16.50 -4.61 -9.97
CA VAL A 92 16.53 -5.66 -8.94
C VAL A 92 15.87 -6.92 -9.48
N THR A 93 16.53 -8.08 -9.33
CA THR A 93 15.99 -9.34 -9.84
C THR A 93 14.82 -9.86 -8.98
N PRO A 94 13.88 -10.64 -9.56
CA PRO A 94 12.81 -11.28 -8.78
C PRO A 94 13.34 -12.09 -7.60
N ARG A 95 14.47 -12.81 -7.80
CA ARG A 95 15.13 -13.60 -6.76
C ARG A 95 15.59 -12.76 -5.59
N ASP A 96 16.20 -11.59 -5.86
CA ASP A 96 16.67 -10.70 -4.80
C ASP A 96 15.51 -10.12 -3.99
N ILE A 97 14.42 -9.73 -4.66
CA ILE A 97 13.19 -9.24 -4.02
C ILE A 97 12.61 -10.33 -3.11
N LEU A 98 12.45 -11.54 -3.63
CA LEU A 98 11.89 -12.67 -2.88
C LEU A 98 12.81 -13.11 -1.73
N LYS A 99 14.13 -13.07 -1.93
CA LYS A 99 15.12 -13.33 -0.88
C LYS A 99 15.04 -12.28 0.22
N LYS A 100 14.90 -11.00 -0.12
CA LYS A 100 14.69 -9.92 0.86
C LYS A 100 13.38 -10.12 1.61
N ALA A 101 12.28 -10.45 0.92
CA ALA A 101 11.01 -10.75 1.56
C ALA A 101 11.10 -11.91 2.56
N LYS A 102 11.82 -12.98 2.21
CA LYS A 102 12.09 -14.11 3.11
C LYS A 102 12.92 -13.68 4.31
N ASN A 103 14.00 -12.96 4.10
CA ASN A 103 14.92 -12.57 5.17
C ASN A 103 14.31 -11.54 6.13
N THR A 104 13.54 -10.58 5.62
CA THR A 104 12.96 -9.48 6.42
C THR A 104 11.64 -9.88 7.07
N PHE A 105 10.81 -10.70 6.40
CA PHE A 105 9.44 -10.97 6.85
C PHE A 105 9.14 -12.44 7.13
N ASN A 106 10.11 -13.34 6.95
CA ASN A 106 9.93 -14.79 6.99
C ASN A 106 8.80 -15.30 6.07
N VAL A 107 8.63 -14.65 4.91
CA VAL A 107 7.64 -15.05 3.90
C VAL A 107 8.35 -15.68 2.71
N SER A 108 8.13 -16.99 2.50
CA SER A 108 8.66 -17.71 1.35
C SER A 108 7.62 -17.80 0.23
N VAL A 109 7.98 -17.33 -0.96
CA VAL A 109 7.19 -17.41 -2.20
C VAL A 109 8.14 -17.88 -3.30
N GLN A 110 7.68 -18.79 -4.16
CA GLN A 110 8.52 -19.30 -5.26
C GLN A 110 8.46 -18.34 -6.44
N GLU A 111 9.58 -18.19 -7.15
CA GLU A 111 9.69 -17.30 -8.30
C GLU A 111 8.71 -17.66 -9.42
N LYS A 112 8.40 -18.96 -9.60
CA LYS A 112 7.43 -19.42 -10.61
C LYS A 112 5.98 -19.01 -10.33
N ASP A 113 5.65 -18.66 -9.08
CA ASP A 113 4.27 -18.37 -8.67
C ASP A 113 3.92 -16.89 -8.83
N VAL A 114 4.91 -16.04 -9.13
CA VAL A 114 4.77 -14.58 -9.23
C VAL A 114 5.46 -14.05 -10.49
N GLU A 115 4.80 -13.14 -11.19
CA GLU A 115 5.37 -12.43 -12.34
C GLU A 115 5.56 -10.96 -11.97
N PHE A 116 6.75 -10.41 -12.24
CA PHE A 116 7.06 -9.02 -11.93
C PHE A 116 6.92 -8.13 -13.16
N VAL A 117 6.08 -7.09 -13.03
CA VAL A 117 5.92 -6.03 -14.02
C VAL A 117 6.59 -4.77 -13.50
N TYR A 118 7.79 -4.51 -14.01
CA TYR A 118 8.60 -3.35 -13.64
C TYR A 118 8.02 -2.05 -14.20
N LEU A 119 7.96 -0.97 -13.42
CA LEU A 119 7.36 0.32 -13.72
C LEU A 119 8.41 1.43 -13.70
N TYR A 120 8.61 2.11 -14.82
CA TYR A 120 9.63 3.17 -14.94
C TYR A 120 9.13 4.54 -14.43
N ARG A 121 7.82 4.69 -14.23
CA ARG A 121 7.20 5.95 -13.80
C ARG A 121 7.11 6.12 -12.28
N ARG A 122 7.78 5.29 -11.46
CA ARG A 122 7.80 5.45 -9.98
C ARG A 122 8.17 6.86 -9.53
N LYS A 123 9.11 7.51 -10.23
CA LYS A 123 9.53 8.89 -9.97
C LYS A 123 8.40 9.93 -9.93
N TRP A 124 7.24 9.65 -10.53
CA TRP A 124 6.07 10.53 -10.51
C TRP A 124 5.25 10.44 -9.22
N VAL A 125 5.48 9.46 -8.35
CA VAL A 125 4.82 9.39 -7.04
C VAL A 125 5.75 9.80 -5.88
N GLU A 126 6.97 10.23 -6.19
CA GLU A 126 7.94 10.67 -5.19
C GLU A 126 7.70 12.13 -4.79
N ALA A 127 7.65 12.39 -3.48
CA ALA A 127 7.36 13.72 -2.93
C ALA A 127 8.40 14.77 -3.37
N ALA A 128 9.67 14.37 -3.48
CA ALA A 128 10.79 15.25 -3.87
C ALA A 128 10.60 15.90 -5.26
N ARG A 129 9.73 15.35 -6.11
CA ARG A 129 9.42 15.91 -7.42
C ARG A 129 8.51 17.15 -7.36
N TYR A 130 7.80 17.34 -6.26
CA TYR A 130 6.74 18.33 -6.16
C TYR A 130 7.02 19.29 -4.99
N PRO A 131 7.73 20.41 -5.23
CA PRO A 131 8.00 21.40 -4.19
C PRO A 131 6.72 22.08 -3.68
N HIS A 132 5.67 22.12 -4.51
CA HIS A 132 4.35 22.63 -4.16
C HIS A 132 3.27 21.64 -4.61
N PHE A 133 2.13 21.63 -3.91
CA PHE A 133 0.97 20.76 -4.20
C PHE A 133 1.32 19.27 -4.28
N THR A 134 2.20 18.79 -3.40
CA THR A 134 2.76 17.43 -3.42
C THR A 134 1.69 16.34 -3.51
N LEU A 135 0.61 16.43 -2.73
CA LEU A 135 -0.48 15.44 -2.76
C LEU A 135 -1.20 15.39 -4.11
N LEU A 136 -1.46 16.55 -4.73
CA LEU A 136 -2.06 16.62 -6.06
C LEU A 136 -1.11 16.05 -7.12
N GLY A 137 0.17 16.43 -7.04
CA GLY A 137 1.22 15.92 -7.91
C GLY A 137 1.35 14.40 -7.85
N GLN A 138 1.43 13.84 -6.64
CA GLN A 138 1.48 12.38 -6.42
C GLN A 138 0.19 11.69 -6.89
N SER A 139 -0.97 12.31 -6.72
CA SER A 139 -2.24 11.78 -7.20
C SER A 139 -2.24 11.65 -8.73
N LEU A 140 -1.83 12.69 -9.45
CA LEU A 140 -1.69 12.67 -10.91
C LEU A 140 -0.58 11.72 -11.37
N GLY A 141 0.55 11.70 -10.67
CA GLY A 141 1.65 10.79 -10.94
C GLY A 141 1.27 9.32 -10.77
N SER A 142 0.42 9.02 -9.79
CA SER A 142 -0.12 7.67 -9.58
C SER A 142 -1.04 7.24 -10.72
N MET A 143 -1.79 8.17 -11.31
CA MET A 143 -2.58 7.88 -12.52
C MET A 143 -1.67 7.55 -13.70
N TRP A 144 -0.61 8.33 -13.90
CA TRP A 144 0.34 8.11 -14.98
C TRP A 144 1.08 6.78 -14.86
N MET A 145 1.49 6.41 -13.65
CA MET A 145 2.08 5.11 -13.34
C MET A 145 1.05 3.96 -13.43
N GLY A 146 -0.20 4.19 -13.02
CA GLY A 146 -1.29 3.22 -13.15
C GLY A 146 -1.62 2.91 -14.62
N LEU A 147 -1.58 3.92 -15.50
CA LEU A 147 -1.71 3.73 -16.95
C LEU A 147 -0.57 2.87 -17.53
N GLU A 148 0.67 3.07 -17.07
CA GLU A 148 1.78 2.20 -17.46
C GLU A 148 1.54 0.76 -17.04
N ALA A 149 1.14 0.54 -15.79
CA ALA A 149 0.84 -0.80 -15.27
C ALA A 149 -0.27 -1.48 -16.08
N ALA A 150 -1.38 -0.78 -16.33
CA ALA A 150 -2.50 -1.26 -17.13
C ALA A 150 -2.08 -1.60 -18.58
N TRP A 151 -1.21 -0.78 -19.18
CA TRP A 151 -0.72 -1.00 -20.54
C TRP A 151 0.19 -2.21 -20.66
N LYS A 152 1.08 -2.40 -19.68
CA LYS A 152 2.00 -3.54 -19.60
C LYS A 152 1.24 -4.84 -19.35
N PHE A 153 0.36 -4.85 -18.37
CA PHE A 153 -0.43 -6.03 -18.05
C PHE A 153 -1.83 -5.62 -17.51
N PRO A 154 -2.94 -5.93 -18.21
CA PRO A 154 -4.29 -5.55 -17.78
C PRO A 154 -4.98 -6.67 -16.95
N PRO A 155 -4.91 -6.70 -15.60
CA PRO A 155 -5.28 -7.87 -14.80
C PRO A 155 -6.80 -8.07 -14.69
N ASP A 156 -7.23 -9.21 -14.13
CA ASP A 156 -8.65 -9.47 -13.85
C ASP A 156 -9.10 -8.85 -12.54
N ILE A 157 -8.24 -8.96 -11.54
CA ILE A 157 -8.38 -8.34 -10.22
C ILE A 157 -7.18 -7.44 -10.01
N PHE A 158 -7.42 -6.18 -9.68
CA PHE A 158 -6.40 -5.20 -9.33
C PHE A 158 -6.50 -4.89 -7.84
N ILE A 159 -5.38 -5.02 -7.13
CA ILE A 159 -5.28 -4.76 -5.68
C ILE A 159 -4.19 -3.72 -5.45
N ASP A 160 -4.56 -2.55 -4.93
CA ASP A 160 -3.59 -1.56 -4.48
C ASP A 160 -3.21 -1.80 -3.01
N THR A 161 -1.92 -1.86 -2.72
CA THR A 161 -1.41 -2.08 -1.35
C THR A 161 -0.61 -0.90 -0.81
N MET A 162 -0.52 0.19 -1.59
CA MET A 162 0.23 1.41 -1.26
C MET A 162 -0.67 2.62 -1.00
N GLY A 163 -1.93 2.58 -1.45
CA GLY A 163 -2.91 3.65 -1.19
C GLY A 163 -2.98 4.72 -2.28
N TYR A 164 -2.60 4.39 -3.52
CA TYR A 164 -2.77 5.21 -4.71
C TYR A 164 -4.21 5.11 -5.28
N ALA A 165 -5.17 5.69 -4.57
CA ALA A 165 -6.61 5.58 -4.89
C ALA A 165 -6.99 6.00 -6.33
N PHE A 166 -6.24 6.93 -6.94
CA PHE A 166 -6.50 7.39 -8.31
C PHE A 166 -6.11 6.38 -9.40
N THR A 167 -5.50 5.25 -9.02
CA THR A 167 -5.34 4.10 -9.92
C THR A 167 -6.66 3.34 -10.12
N PHE A 168 -7.60 3.38 -9.17
CA PHE A 168 -8.83 2.59 -9.25
C PHE A 168 -9.71 2.94 -10.45
N PRO A 169 -9.95 4.22 -10.79
CA PRO A 169 -10.71 4.56 -12.00
C PRO A 169 -10.04 4.03 -13.27
N ILE A 170 -8.71 4.05 -13.36
CA ILE A 170 -7.97 3.52 -14.51
C ILE A 170 -8.25 2.03 -14.68
N PHE A 171 -8.08 1.22 -13.64
CA PHE A 171 -8.28 -0.22 -13.75
C PHE A 171 -9.76 -0.61 -13.85
N ARG A 172 -10.65 0.08 -13.14
CA ARG A 172 -12.09 -0.21 -13.19
C ARG A 172 -12.72 0.22 -14.51
N PHE A 173 -12.44 1.44 -14.97
CA PHE A 173 -13.06 1.98 -16.17
C PHE A 173 -12.33 1.52 -17.43
N LEU A 174 -11.01 1.74 -17.55
CA LEU A 174 -10.28 1.42 -18.78
C LEU A 174 -10.07 -0.09 -18.95
N VAL A 175 -9.57 -0.78 -17.93
CA VAL A 175 -9.29 -2.24 -18.01
C VAL A 175 -10.54 -3.10 -17.78
N GLY A 176 -11.49 -2.60 -16.99
CA GLY A 176 -12.67 -3.37 -16.57
C GLY A 176 -12.39 -4.35 -15.42
N ALA A 177 -11.25 -4.24 -14.75
CA ALA A 177 -10.85 -5.12 -13.65
C ALA A 177 -11.75 -4.92 -12.41
N SER A 178 -11.85 -5.96 -11.58
CA SER A 178 -12.33 -5.81 -10.21
C SER A 178 -11.25 -5.12 -9.39
N VAL A 179 -11.57 -4.02 -8.72
CA VAL A 179 -10.59 -3.24 -7.95
C VAL A 179 -10.78 -3.44 -6.45
N SER A 180 -9.68 -3.54 -5.73
CA SER A 180 -9.62 -3.59 -4.27
C SER A 180 -8.41 -2.79 -3.78
N GLY A 181 -8.44 -2.38 -2.51
CA GLY A 181 -7.35 -1.64 -1.88
C GLY A 181 -7.13 -2.06 -0.43
N TYR A 182 -5.88 -2.24 -0.05
CA TYR A 182 -5.43 -2.21 1.33
C TYR A 182 -4.90 -0.81 1.62
N VAL A 183 -5.68 -0.02 2.37
CA VAL A 183 -5.33 1.36 2.69
C VAL A 183 -5.11 1.49 4.18
N HIS A 184 -3.89 1.88 4.56
CA HIS A 184 -3.54 2.13 5.95
C HIS A 184 -3.90 3.56 6.33
N TYR A 185 -5.04 3.74 6.98
CA TYR A 185 -5.39 5.02 7.59
C TYR A 185 -5.09 4.95 9.09
N PRO A 186 -4.18 5.79 9.62
CA PRO A 186 -3.79 5.76 11.03
C PRO A 186 -4.94 6.10 11.99
N THR A 187 -6.07 6.63 11.50
CA THR A 187 -7.14 7.18 12.33
C THR A 187 -8.55 6.83 11.83
N ILE A 188 -8.81 5.57 11.44
CA ILE A 188 -10.20 5.13 11.20
C ILE A 188 -10.88 4.72 12.51
N SER A 189 -11.84 5.51 12.98
CA SER A 189 -12.70 5.13 14.10
C SER A 189 -13.68 4.02 13.72
N SER A 190 -14.08 3.21 14.70
CA SER A 190 -15.15 2.22 14.56
C SER A 190 -16.46 2.86 14.09
N ASP A 191 -16.72 4.11 14.45
CA ASP A 191 -17.90 4.86 14.00
C ASP A 191 -17.85 5.19 12.51
N MET A 192 -16.68 5.51 11.95
CA MET A 192 -16.55 5.72 10.50
C MET A 192 -16.79 4.41 9.73
N LEU A 193 -16.27 3.28 10.22
CA LEU A 193 -16.57 1.96 9.64
C LEU A 193 -18.06 1.61 9.76
N ARG A 194 -18.68 1.91 10.91
CA ARG A 194 -20.12 1.68 11.12
C ARG A 194 -20.94 2.52 10.16
N ARG A 195 -20.60 3.79 9.93
CA ARG A 195 -21.30 4.67 8.98
C ARG A 195 -21.24 4.13 7.55
N VAL A 196 -20.08 3.65 7.10
CA VAL A 196 -19.93 3.00 5.79
C VAL A 196 -20.81 1.74 5.72
N LYS A 197 -20.75 0.88 6.75
CA LYS A 197 -21.55 -0.36 6.83
C LYS A 197 -23.07 -0.08 6.84
N MET A 198 -23.50 0.96 7.56
CA MET A 198 -24.90 1.34 7.74
C MET A 198 -25.42 2.28 6.64
N ARG A 199 -24.59 2.64 5.66
CA ARG A 199 -24.93 3.61 4.59
C ARG A 199 -25.43 4.95 5.13
N THR A 200 -24.88 5.40 6.26
CA THR A 200 -25.22 6.71 6.81
C THR A 200 -24.66 7.78 5.87
N MET A 201 -25.55 8.49 5.16
CA MET A 201 -25.15 9.55 4.25
C MET A 201 -24.35 10.62 5.01
N ALA A 202 -23.17 10.92 4.48
CA ALA A 202 -22.33 12.02 4.95
C ALA A 202 -21.58 12.62 3.75
N HIS A 203 -20.92 13.75 3.96
CA HIS A 203 -20.13 14.42 2.92
C HIS A 203 -19.07 13.49 2.28
N ASN A 204 -18.53 12.55 3.06
CA ASN A 204 -17.54 11.55 2.66
C ASN A 204 -18.10 10.13 2.48
N ASN A 205 -19.42 9.93 2.65
CA ASN A 205 -20.08 8.63 2.56
C ASN A 205 -21.39 8.72 1.78
N LYS A 206 -21.29 8.85 0.45
CA LYS A 206 -22.43 8.89 -0.46
C LYS A 206 -22.88 7.47 -0.84
N ASN A 207 -24.13 7.31 -1.26
CA ASN A 207 -24.76 5.99 -1.50
C ASN A 207 -24.09 5.11 -2.59
N TYR A 208 -23.20 5.69 -3.41
CA TYR A 208 -22.43 4.96 -4.43
C TYR A 208 -21.11 4.37 -3.93
N ILE A 209 -20.69 4.64 -2.68
CA ILE A 209 -19.45 4.08 -2.12
C ILE A 209 -19.62 2.56 -1.91
N PRO A 210 -18.62 1.74 -2.29
CA PRO A 210 -18.75 0.29 -2.30
C PRO A 210 -19.13 -0.32 -0.94
N LEU A 211 -20.03 -1.31 -1.00
CA LEU A 211 -20.71 -1.99 0.11
C LEU A 211 -19.82 -2.81 1.06
N LYS A 212 -18.55 -3.06 0.73
CA LYS A 212 -17.70 -4.01 1.48
C LYS A 212 -16.37 -3.39 1.86
N THR A 213 -16.37 -2.71 3.00
CA THR A 213 -15.14 -2.40 3.73
C THR A 213 -14.95 -3.43 4.83
N HIS A 214 -13.78 -4.06 4.86
CA HIS A 214 -13.41 -5.00 5.92
C HIS A 214 -12.23 -4.43 6.68
N ARG A 215 -12.36 -4.36 8.01
CA ARG A 215 -11.22 -4.05 8.88
C ARG A 215 -10.33 -5.28 8.93
N VAL A 216 -9.11 -5.12 8.42
CA VAL A 216 -8.05 -6.12 8.49
C VAL A 216 -6.91 -5.53 9.29
N TYR A 217 -6.34 -6.32 10.20
CA TYR A 217 -5.16 -5.92 10.96
C TYR A 217 -3.91 -6.31 10.17
N PRO A 218 -2.80 -5.54 10.30
CA PRO A 218 -1.54 -5.92 9.72
C PRO A 218 -1.15 -7.36 10.14
N PRO A 219 -0.55 -8.14 9.23
CA PRO A 219 -0.16 -9.50 9.55
C PRO A 219 0.94 -9.49 10.61
N CYS A 220 0.67 -10.15 11.74
CA CYS A 220 1.63 -10.41 12.80
C CYS A 220 1.84 -11.93 12.91
N ASP A 221 2.88 -12.42 12.23
CA ASP A 221 3.32 -13.81 12.38
C ASP A 221 4.07 -13.97 13.71
N VAL A 222 3.61 -14.89 14.55
CA VAL A 222 4.15 -15.16 15.90
C VAL A 222 4.59 -16.61 16.07
N GLU A 223 4.52 -17.42 15.01
CA GLU A 223 4.79 -18.86 15.12
C GLU A 223 6.21 -19.16 15.57
N ASP A 224 7.18 -18.36 15.14
CA ASP A 224 8.56 -18.52 15.61
C ASP A 224 8.76 -17.99 17.03
N LEU A 225 8.09 -16.90 17.40
CA LEU A 225 8.13 -16.37 18.77
C LEU A 225 7.58 -17.38 19.79
N LYS A 226 6.54 -18.13 19.41
CA LYS A 226 5.96 -19.20 20.25
C LYS A 226 6.92 -20.38 20.48
N LYS A 227 7.88 -20.61 19.58
CA LYS A 227 8.88 -21.69 19.72
C LYS A 227 10.05 -21.30 20.62
N ILE A 228 10.21 -20.01 20.91
CA ILE A 228 11.27 -19.53 21.81
C ILE A 228 10.91 -20.01 23.21
N SER A 229 11.72 -20.92 23.74
CA SER A 229 11.63 -21.32 25.14
C SER A 229 11.80 -20.07 26.01
N PRO A 230 10.98 -19.89 27.07
CA PRO A 230 11.23 -18.84 28.04
C PRO A 230 12.68 -18.95 28.52
N LEU A 231 13.45 -17.89 28.36
CA LEU A 231 14.70 -17.75 29.11
C LEU A 231 14.28 -17.87 30.58
N GLY A 232 14.93 -18.76 31.34
CA GLY A 232 14.51 -19.10 32.70
C GLY A 232 14.20 -17.86 33.55
N ASN A 233 13.33 -18.00 34.54
CA ASN A 233 12.95 -16.89 35.41
C ASN A 233 14.19 -16.28 36.08
N ASP A 234 14.72 -15.19 35.52
CA ASP A 234 15.61 -14.28 36.22
C ASP A 234 14.74 -13.44 37.15
N ALA A 235 14.23 -14.09 38.21
CA ALA A 235 13.35 -13.47 39.20
C ALA A 235 14.02 -12.28 39.92
N GLU A 236 15.35 -12.17 39.80
CA GLU A 236 16.11 -11.07 40.36
C GLU A 236 15.99 -9.77 39.55
N ARG A 237 15.67 -9.80 38.24
CA ARG A 237 15.62 -8.58 37.41
C ARG A 237 14.24 -8.27 36.84
N ILE A 238 13.88 -6.99 36.87
CA ILE A 238 12.69 -6.44 36.23
C ILE A 238 13.13 -5.71 34.95
N THR A 239 12.79 -6.28 33.80
CA THR A 239 13.15 -5.71 32.49
C THR A 239 11.96 -4.95 31.90
N ILE A 240 12.14 -3.65 31.69
CA ILE A 240 11.25 -2.80 30.89
C ILE A 240 11.79 -2.83 29.46
N MET A 241 11.01 -3.36 28.52
CA MET A 241 11.43 -3.47 27.12
C MET A 241 10.62 -2.52 26.24
N SER A 242 11.33 -1.71 25.46
CA SER A 242 10.76 -0.84 24.43
C SER A 242 11.25 -1.30 23.06
N VAL A 243 10.33 -1.68 22.17
CA VAL A 243 10.66 -2.16 20.82
C VAL A 243 10.14 -1.17 19.78
N GLY A 244 11.04 -0.52 19.06
CA GLY A 244 10.67 0.44 18.01
C GLY A 244 11.88 1.04 17.31
N GLN A 245 11.70 1.48 16.07
CA GLN A 245 12.76 2.14 15.31
C GLN A 245 13.23 3.43 16.01
N PHE A 246 14.51 3.77 15.85
CA PHE A 246 15.05 5.05 16.33
C PHE A 246 14.62 6.20 15.41
N ARG A 247 13.42 6.72 15.66
CA ARG A 247 12.83 7.83 14.90
C ARG A 247 12.26 8.91 15.84
N PRO A 248 12.23 10.19 15.43
CA PRO A 248 11.75 11.29 16.28
C PRO A 248 10.36 11.06 16.86
N GLU A 249 9.43 10.53 16.06
CA GLU A 249 8.04 10.27 16.48
C GLU A 249 7.88 9.17 17.52
N LYS A 250 8.94 8.39 17.80
CA LYS A 250 8.93 7.36 18.86
C LYS A 250 9.35 7.90 20.22
N ASP A 251 9.82 9.14 20.27
CA ASP A 251 10.14 9.89 21.48
C ASP A 251 10.87 9.06 22.54
N HIS A 252 12.00 8.48 22.12
CA HIS A 252 12.90 7.76 23.03
C HIS A 252 13.39 8.62 24.21
N PRO A 253 13.63 9.94 24.07
CA PRO A 253 13.93 10.82 25.20
C PRO A 253 12.86 10.78 26.31
N LEU A 254 11.57 10.76 25.96
CA LEU A 254 10.50 10.64 26.95
C LEU A 254 10.58 9.33 27.75
N GLN A 255 11.05 8.23 27.14
CA GLN A 255 11.25 6.97 27.85
C GLN A 255 12.38 7.06 28.88
N LEU A 256 13.46 7.78 28.55
CA LEU A 256 14.54 8.06 29.50
C LEU A 256 14.10 9.00 30.61
N GLN A 257 13.29 10.02 30.28
CA GLN A 257 12.68 10.90 31.28
C GLN A 257 11.76 10.11 32.22
N ALA A 258 10.95 9.19 31.69
CA ALA A 258 10.14 8.30 32.51
C ALA A 258 10.98 7.42 33.45
N MET A 259 12.16 6.95 33.01
CA MET A 259 13.10 6.24 33.89
C MET A 259 13.72 7.14 34.95
N TYR A 260 13.99 8.41 34.62
CA TYR A 260 14.47 9.39 35.59
C TYR A 260 13.41 9.65 36.67
N GLU A 261 12.16 9.89 36.29
CA GLU A 261 11.06 10.06 37.25
C GLU A 261 10.87 8.80 38.11
N LEU A 262 10.96 7.61 37.51
CA LEU A 262 10.92 6.35 38.24
C LEU A 262 12.06 6.23 39.26
N ARG A 263 13.28 6.69 38.92
CA ARG A 263 14.40 6.76 39.87
C ARG A 263 14.07 7.67 41.05
N SER A 264 13.49 8.84 40.80
CA SER A 264 13.11 9.79 41.85
C SER A 264 12.07 9.21 42.81
N LEU A 265 11.12 8.42 42.30
CA LEU A 265 10.13 7.73 43.14
C LEU A 265 10.73 6.60 43.98
N LEU A 266 11.78 5.95 43.47
CA LEU A 266 12.44 4.81 44.13
C LEU A 266 13.67 5.21 44.95
N VAL A 267 13.81 6.50 45.31
CA VAL A 267 14.98 7.01 46.05
C VAL A 267 15.20 6.29 47.39
N ASN A 268 14.11 5.79 48.00
CA ASN A 268 14.15 5.08 49.29
C ASN A 268 14.17 3.55 49.14
N ASP A 269 14.16 3.02 47.91
CA ASP A 269 14.17 1.58 47.60
C ASP A 269 15.26 1.25 46.56
N GLU A 270 16.52 1.43 46.99
CA GLU A 270 17.70 1.06 46.20
C GLU A 270 17.73 -0.41 45.79
N PRO A 271 17.33 -1.38 46.65
CA PRO A 271 17.26 -2.79 46.23
C PRO A 271 16.35 -2.99 45.01
N LEU A 272 15.19 -2.34 44.98
CA LEU A 272 14.28 -2.43 43.83
C LEU A 272 14.84 -1.73 42.59
N TRP A 273 15.46 -0.55 42.74
CA TRP A 273 16.07 0.15 41.61
C TRP A 273 17.17 -0.68 40.93
N ASN A 274 18.03 -1.33 41.71
CA ASN A 274 19.12 -2.17 41.19
C ASN A 274 18.63 -3.39 40.39
N ARG A 275 17.36 -3.77 40.55
CA ARG A 275 16.72 -4.85 39.79
C ARG A 275 16.14 -4.37 38.46
N LEU A 276 15.89 -3.07 38.30
CA LEU A 276 15.27 -2.49 37.11
C LEU A 276 16.26 -2.32 35.96
N ARG A 277 15.83 -2.64 34.75
CA ARG A 277 16.58 -2.40 33.52
C ARG A 277 15.66 -1.96 32.40
N LEU A 278 15.95 -0.82 31.77
CA LEU A 278 15.36 -0.44 30.50
C LEU A 278 16.19 -0.99 29.35
N ILE A 279 15.55 -1.74 28.44
CA ILE A 279 16.15 -2.19 27.17
C ILE A 279 15.36 -1.56 26.02
N ILE A 280 16.01 -0.68 25.26
CA ILE A 280 15.44 -0.11 24.04
C ILE A 280 16.01 -0.87 22.85
N VAL A 281 15.14 -1.53 22.09
CA VAL A 281 15.49 -2.35 20.91
C VAL A 281 14.92 -1.66 19.68
N GLY A 282 15.79 -1.30 18.74
CA GLY A 282 15.41 -0.69 17.48
C GLY A 282 16.22 -1.20 16.30
N SER A 283 15.64 -1.09 15.11
CA SER A 283 16.23 -1.44 13.81
C SER A 283 15.99 -0.34 12.79
#